data_AF-A0A3D0ZL21-F1
#
_entry.id   AF-A0A3D0ZL21-F1
#
_cell.length_a   1.000
_cell.length_b   1.000
_cell.length_c   1.000
_cell.angle_alpha   90.00
_cell.angle_beta   90.00
_cell.angle_gamma   90.00
#
_symmetry.space_group_name_H-M   'P 1'
#
loop_
_entity.id
_entity.type
_entity.pdbx_description
1 polymer ?
#
loop_
_entity_poly.entity_id
_entity_poly.type
_entity_poly.pdbx_seq_one_letter_code
_entity_poly.pdbx_strand_id
1 'polypeptide(L)' 'VPAVAAAGFGVSGSISYFDNLPSELLVEPPLQATKVLTADGQTIATFYTENRIKVPLDRMSPYIR' A
#
# COMPACT_ATOMS: atom_id res chain seq x y z
N VAL A 1 -2.82 46.32 12.85
CA VAL A 1 -2.03 45.09 12.59
C VAL A 1 -2.91 43.82 12.59
N PRO A 2 -3.78 43.60 11.58
CA PRO A 2 -4.59 42.37 11.47
C PRO A 2 -4.01 41.38 10.43
N ALA A 3 -3.25 41.87 9.45
CA ALA A 3 -2.74 41.08 8.33
C ALA A 3 -1.69 40.04 8.75
N VAL A 4 -0.82 40.36 9.72
CA VAL A 4 0.19 39.43 10.24
C VAL A 4 -0.46 38.29 11.04
N ALA A 5 -1.53 38.57 11.78
CA ALA A 5 -2.30 37.55 12.48
C ALA A 5 -2.99 36.61 11.48
N ALA A 6 -3.69 37.16 10.47
CA ALA A 6 -4.32 36.36 9.42
C ALA A 6 -3.33 35.49 8.63
N ALA A 7 -2.14 36.04 8.31
CA ALA A 7 -1.08 35.28 7.66
C ALA A 7 -0.52 34.16 8.56
N GLY A 8 -0.36 34.40 9.86
CA GLY A 8 0.07 33.39 10.82
C GLY A 8 -0.89 32.20 10.94
N PHE A 9 -2.21 32.47 10.90
CA PHE A 9 -3.23 31.41 10.88
C PHE A 9 -3.20 30.58 9.59
N GLY A 10 -3.03 31.22 8.43
CA GLY A 10 -2.95 30.52 7.14
C GLY A 10 -1.72 29.60 7.03
N VAL A 11 -0.57 30.05 7.51
CA VAL A 11 0.68 29.25 7.51
C VAL A 11 0.61 28.09 8.52
N SER A 12 0.01 28.31 9.69
CA SER A 12 -0.13 27.25 10.69
C SER A 12 -1.08 26.14 10.22
N GLY A 13 -2.14 26.51 9.49
CA GLY A 13 -3.10 25.57 8.91
C GLY A 13 -2.49 24.67 7.84
N SER A 14 -1.60 25.19 6.99
CA SER A 14 -0.96 24.39 5.94
C SER A 14 0.07 23.41 6.51
N ILE A 15 0.92 23.83 7.46
CA ILE A 15 1.89 22.95 8.13
C ILE A 15 1.16 21.80 8.83
N SER A 16 0.11 22.11 9.59
CA SER A 16 -0.71 21.09 10.25
C SER A 16 -1.34 20.11 9.26
N TYR A 17 -1.81 20.57 8.10
CA TYR A 17 -2.33 19.68 7.05
C TYR A 17 -1.27 18.70 6.54
N PHE A 18 -0.04 19.15 6.29
CA PHE A 18 1.05 18.30 5.80
C PHE A 18 1.62 17.36 6.88
N ASP A 19 1.71 17.80 8.13
CA ASP A 19 2.13 16.94 9.26
C ASP A 19 1.11 15.85 9.61
N ASN A 20 -0.18 16.09 9.32
CA ASN A 20 -1.24 15.10 9.51
C ASN A 20 -1.43 14.17 8.31
N LEU A 21 -0.66 14.32 7.23
CA LEU A 21 -0.68 13.33 6.15
C LEU A 21 -0.06 12.03 6.69
N PRO A 22 -0.75 10.89 6.58
CA PRO A 22 -0.18 9.62 6.98
C PRO A 22 1.11 9.36 6.19
N SER A 23 2.22 9.17 6.91
CA SER A 23 3.57 9.02 6.36
C SER A 23 3.77 7.74 5.54
N GLU A 24 2.84 6.79 5.67
CA GLU A 24 2.90 5.49 5.02
C GLU A 24 1.54 5.18 4.40
N LEU A 25 1.53 4.95 3.09
CA LEU A 25 0.55 4.05 2.51
C LEU A 25 0.81 2.71 3.19
N LEU A 26 -0.03 2.33 4.15
CA LEU A 26 -0.06 0.99 4.70
C LEU A 26 -0.44 0.05 3.56
N VAL A 27 0.55 -0.37 2.79
CA VAL A 27 0.40 -1.43 1.82
C VAL A 27 0.36 -2.70 2.65
N GLU A 28 -0.84 -3.08 3.09
CA GLU A 28 -1.04 -4.43 3.58
C GLU A 28 -0.52 -5.39 2.51
N PRO A 29 0.36 -6.34 2.87
CA PRO A 29 0.83 -7.32 1.90
C PRO A 29 -0.40 -8.00 1.31
N PRO A 30 -0.48 -8.12 -0.03
CA PRO A 30 -1.64 -8.71 -0.66
C PRO A 30 -1.88 -10.10 -0.08
N LEU A 31 -3.14 -10.42 0.18
CA LEU A 31 -3.54 -11.73 0.69
C LEU A 31 -2.94 -12.82 -0.20
N GLN A 32 -2.12 -13.70 0.40
CA GLN A 32 -1.50 -14.80 -0.32
C GLN A 32 -2.47 -15.97 -0.43
N ALA A 33 -2.42 -16.68 -1.56
CA ALA A 33 -3.25 -17.86 -1.77
C ALA A 33 -2.84 -19.00 -0.82
N THR A 34 -3.82 -19.61 -0.15
CA THR A 34 -3.59 -20.75 0.75
C THR A 34 -3.77 -22.05 -0.02
N LYS A 35 -2.81 -22.97 0.11
CA LYS A 35 -2.87 -24.32 -0.50
C LYS A 35 -3.23 -25.36 0.54
N VAL A 36 -4.23 -26.18 0.23
CA VAL A 36 -4.53 -27.40 0.98
C VAL A 36 -3.78 -28.55 0.33
N LEU A 37 -2.96 -29.24 1.12
CA LEU A 37 -2.11 -30.35 0.67
C LEU A 37 -2.58 -31.67 1.29
N THR A 38 -2.40 -32.77 0.56
CA THR A 38 -2.45 -34.13 1.10
C THR A 38 -1.22 -34.41 1.97
N ALA A 39 -1.22 -35.52 2.72
CA ALA A 39 -0.07 -35.92 3.55
C ALA A 39 1.22 -36.19 2.74
N ASP A 40 1.08 -36.57 1.47
CA ASP A 40 2.14 -36.74 0.48
C ASP A 40 2.51 -35.43 -0.26
N GLY A 41 1.88 -34.30 0.09
CA GLY A 41 2.23 -32.97 -0.42
C GLY A 41 1.54 -32.56 -1.72
N GLN A 42 0.61 -33.36 -2.25
CA GLN A 42 -0.16 -33.00 -3.45
C GLN A 42 -1.23 -31.95 -3.14
N THR A 43 -1.44 -30.99 -4.05
CA THR A 43 -2.42 -29.91 -3.84
C THR A 43 -3.84 -30.39 -4.14
N ILE A 44 -4.73 -30.25 -3.16
CA ILE A 44 -6.17 -30.57 -3.28
C ILE A 44 -6.96 -29.34 -3.73
N ALA A 45 -6.66 -28.18 -3.14
CA ALA A 45 -7.36 -26.93 -3.41
C ALA A 45 -6.46 -25.72 -3.14
N THR A 46 -6.73 -24.63 -3.84
CA THR A 46 -6.11 -23.32 -3.59
C THR A 46 -7.20 -22.30 -3.34
N PHE A 47 -7.17 -21.65 -2.18
CA PHE A 47 -8.11 -20.59 -1.82
C PHE A 47 -7.47 -19.23 -2.02
N TYR A 48 -8.18 -18.32 -2.68
CA TYR A 48 -7.74 -16.96 -2.93
C TYR A 48 -8.96 -16.02 -3.02
N THR A 49 -8.83 -14.80 -2.51
CA THR A 49 -9.80 -13.72 -2.78
C THR A 49 -9.55 -13.13 -4.17
N GLU A 50 -8.28 -12.91 -4.50
CA GLU A 50 -7.82 -12.48 -5.82
C GLU A 50 -6.74 -13.42 -6.33
N ASN A 51 -6.80 -13.81 -7.61
CA ASN A 51 -5.77 -14.64 -8.22
C ASN A 51 -4.53 -13.79 -8.55
N ARG A 52 -3.76 -13.44 -7.52
CA ARG A 52 -2.54 -12.64 -7.62
C ARG A 52 -1.29 -13.45 -7.31
N ILE A 53 -0.26 -13.26 -8.12
CA ILE A 53 1.09 -13.80 -7.93
C ILE A 53 2.09 -12.66 -7.75
N LYS A 54 2.91 -12.73 -6.70
CA LYS A 54 3.94 -11.71 -6.42
C LYS A 54 5.08 -11.85 -7.43
N VAL A 55 5.23 -10.85 -8.29
CA VAL A 55 6.33 -10.75 -9.26
C VAL A 55 7.25 -9.61 -8.83
N PRO A 56 8.53 -9.86 -8.52
CA PRO A 56 9.51 -8.81 -8.25
C PRO A 56 9.84 -8.04 -9.54
N LEU A 57 10.28 -6.78 -9.37
CA LEU A 57 10.44 -5.81 -10.47
C LEU A 57 11.43 -6.26 -11.54
N ASP A 58 12.51 -6.95 -11.13
CA ASP A 58 13.55 -7.53 -11.99
C ASP A 58 13.02 -8.66 -12.91
N ARG A 59 11.87 -9.26 -12.58
CA ARG A 59 11.19 -10.27 -13.39
C ARG A 59 10.01 -9.72 -14.20
N MET A 60 9.79 -8.40 -14.16
CA MET A 60 8.78 -7.75 -15.01
C MET A 60 9.32 -7.53 -16.42
N SER A 61 8.42 -7.50 -17.41
CA SER A 61 8.81 -7.23 -18.80
C SER A 61 9.42 -5.82 -18.92
N PRO A 62 10.51 -5.64 -19.69
CA PRO A 62 11.14 -4.34 -19.89
C PRO A 62 10.27 -3.35 -20.69
N TYR A 63 9.13 -3.81 -21.22
CA TYR A 63 8.17 -2.99 -21.95
C TYR A 63 6.97 -2.53 -21.11
N ILE A 64 6.89 -2.93 -19.84
CA ILE A 64 5.95 -2.35 -18.88
C ILE A 64 6.38 -0.90 -18.65
N ARG A 65 5.47 0.05 -18.90
CA ARG A 65 5.69 1.50 -18.72
C ARG A 65 5.10 1.99 -17.41
#